data_AF-A0A9D9IEL1-F1
#
_entry.id   AF-A0A9D9IEL1-F1
#
_cell.length_a   1.000
_cell.length_b   1.000
_cell.length_c   1.000
_cell.angle_alpha   90.00
_cell.angle_beta   90.00
_cell.angle_gamma   90.00
#
_symmetry.space_group_name_H-M   'P 1'
#
loop_
_entity.id
_entity.type
_entity.pdbx_description
1 polymer ?
#
loop_
_entity_poly.entity_id
_entity_poly.type
_entity_poly.pdbx_seq_one_letter_code
_entity_poly.pdbx_strand_id
1 'polypeptide(L)'
;MDPDLHHLSELQWIVTRIDGKIASVALDWKPLAWLSSKISPWPSGRISDLHCTKISTQELFEISDKAAWSDLILIGTPFQKKVWRALFCLTHPSEAEEGMDFPVKNGRLDGLLSYTEFASLCGNVSGVRAVAHAVALNPMPVIIPCHLIIPKETADRIEQTEKEADTTLFGRDGLCLDPSMYFGQFSLPGGSALKRDLILRHFSLLED
;
A
#
# COMPACT_ATOMS: atom_id res chain seq x y z
N MET A 1 16.44 16.81 9.76
CA MET A 1 16.32 15.93 8.57
C MET A 1 16.80 14.55 8.99
N ASP A 2 15.89 13.59 9.06
CA ASP A 2 16.20 12.19 9.39
C ASP A 2 17.00 11.56 8.23
N PRO A 3 18.20 10.99 8.47
CA PRO A 3 18.98 10.34 7.43
C PRO A 3 18.22 9.24 6.68
N ASP A 4 17.21 8.63 7.30
CA ASP A 4 16.41 7.55 6.70
C ASP A 4 15.47 8.05 5.57
N LEU A 5 15.11 9.34 5.53
CA LEU A 5 14.20 9.91 4.52
C LEU A 5 14.86 10.34 3.21
N HIS A 6 16.19 10.49 3.19
CA HIS A 6 16.91 10.87 1.96
C HIS A 6 16.69 9.86 0.82
N HIS A 7 16.41 8.60 1.16
CA HIS A 7 16.16 7.59 0.15
C HIS A 7 14.87 7.85 -0.64
N LEU A 8 13.77 8.27 0.00
CA LEU A 8 12.49 8.45 -0.71
C LEU A 8 12.49 9.61 -1.71
N SER A 9 13.24 10.69 -1.44
CA SER A 9 13.32 11.85 -2.34
C SER A 9 14.12 11.56 -3.61
N GLU A 10 15.04 10.59 -3.56
CA GLU A 10 15.84 10.16 -4.71
C GLU A 10 15.17 9.05 -5.54
N LEU A 11 14.15 8.38 -4.99
CA LEU A 11 13.43 7.33 -5.71
C LEU A 11 12.65 7.87 -6.91
N GLN A 12 12.67 7.07 -7.98
CA GLN A 12 11.91 7.29 -9.19
C GLN A 12 11.02 6.09 -9.45
N TRP A 13 9.70 6.32 -9.43
CA TRP A 13 8.68 5.31 -9.64
C TRP A 13 8.27 5.28 -11.10
N ILE A 14 8.27 4.10 -11.69
CA ILE A 14 7.73 3.86 -13.03
C ILE A 14 6.24 3.61 -12.87
N VAL A 15 5.42 4.52 -13.41
CA VAL A 15 3.98 4.34 -13.54
C VAL A 15 3.68 3.99 -14.98
N THR A 16 3.09 2.81 -15.19
CA THR A 16 2.61 2.36 -16.50
C THR A 16 1.11 2.59 -16.58
N ARG A 17 0.65 3.19 -17.68
CA ARG A 17 -0.77 3.41 -17.96
C ARG A 17 -1.19 2.79 -19.28
N ILE A 18 -2.41 2.28 -19.30
CA ILE A 18 -3.10 1.75 -20.48
C ILE A 18 -4.33 2.62 -20.70
N ASP A 19 -4.43 3.25 -21.87
CA ASP A 19 -5.53 4.16 -22.22
C ASP A 19 -5.83 5.21 -21.14
N GLY A 20 -4.76 5.80 -20.58
CA GLY A 20 -4.82 6.81 -19.51
C GLY A 20 -5.03 6.26 -18.10
N LYS A 21 -5.39 4.98 -17.93
CA LYS A 21 -5.61 4.34 -16.63
C LYS A 21 -4.35 3.70 -16.07
N ILE A 22 -4.17 3.74 -14.76
CA ILE A 22 -2.99 3.18 -14.09
C ILE A 22 -3.05 1.65 -14.14
N ALA A 23 -2.00 1.01 -14.65
CA ALA A 23 -1.91 -0.43 -14.83
C ALA A 23 -0.82 -1.08 -13.95
N SER A 24 0.25 -0.35 -13.63
CA SER A 24 1.24 -0.79 -12.62
C SER A 24 2.08 0.36 -12.09
N VAL A 25 2.63 0.18 -10.88
CA VAL A 25 3.63 1.06 -10.26
C VAL A 25 4.82 0.22 -9.83
N ALA A 26 6.05 0.64 -10.15
CA ALA A 26 7.25 -0.16 -9.91
C ALA A 26 8.52 0.67 -9.71
N LEU A 27 9.57 0.07 -9.17
CA LEU A 27 10.92 0.64 -9.11
C LEU A 27 11.86 0.06 -10.18
N ASP A 28 11.40 -0.94 -10.94
CA ASP A 28 12.11 -1.53 -12.07
C ASP A 28 11.16 -1.82 -13.24
N TRP A 29 11.71 -2.30 -14.35
CA TRP A 29 10.95 -2.55 -15.58
C TRP A 29 10.28 -3.94 -15.63
N LYS A 30 10.43 -4.80 -14.60
CA LYS A 30 9.86 -6.14 -14.63
C LYS A 30 8.32 -6.13 -14.70
N PRO A 31 7.60 -5.26 -13.95
CA PRO A 31 6.15 -5.19 -14.06
C PRO A 31 5.67 -4.76 -15.44
N LEU A 32 6.39 -3.86 -16.12
CA LEU A 32 6.08 -3.51 -17.51
C LEU A 32 6.24 -4.71 -18.44
N ALA A 33 7.36 -5.45 -18.35
CA ALA A 33 7.58 -6.63 -19.18
C ALA A 33 6.49 -7.70 -18.94
N TRP A 34 6.15 -7.93 -17.67
CA TRP A 34 5.06 -8.83 -17.30
C TRP A 34 3.71 -8.35 -17.86
N LEU A 35 3.37 -7.07 -17.70
CA LEU A 35 2.13 -6.47 -18.17
C LEU A 35 2.00 -6.63 -19.69
N SER A 36 3.05 -6.27 -20.43
CA SER A 36 3.14 -6.46 -21.88
C SER A 36 2.87 -7.90 -22.30
N SER A 37 3.41 -8.89 -21.56
CA SER A 37 3.13 -10.31 -21.83
C SER A 37 1.66 -10.70 -21.60
N LYS A 38 0.98 -10.06 -20.64
CA LYS A 38 -0.42 -10.34 -20.30
C LYS A 38 -1.41 -9.70 -21.27
N ILE A 39 -1.06 -8.55 -21.83
CA ILE A 39 -1.91 -7.82 -22.79
C ILE A 39 -1.64 -8.25 -24.24
N SER A 40 -0.48 -8.83 -24.56
CA SER A 40 -0.15 -9.29 -25.91
C SER A 40 -1.21 -10.22 -26.55
N PRO A 41 -1.90 -11.12 -25.82
CA PRO A 41 -2.96 -11.95 -26.39
C PRO A 41 -4.28 -11.21 -26.63
N TRP A 42 -4.40 -9.94 -26.24
CA TRP A 42 -5.65 -9.18 -26.39
C TRP A 42 -5.90 -8.84 -27.87
N PRO A 43 -7.17 -8.75 -28.29
CA PRO A 43 -7.50 -8.36 -29.66
C PRO A 43 -6.90 -7.00 -30.05
N SER A 44 -6.45 -6.89 -31.30
CA SER A 44 -5.99 -5.61 -31.85
C SER A 44 -7.06 -4.53 -31.70
N GLY A 45 -6.64 -3.33 -31.30
CA GLY A 45 -7.55 -2.21 -31.03
C GLY A 45 -8.22 -2.23 -29.65
N ARG A 46 -7.97 -3.25 -28.81
CA ARG A 46 -8.43 -3.25 -27.41
C ARG A 46 -7.69 -2.22 -26.55
N ILE A 47 -6.44 -1.93 -26.89
CA ILE A 47 -5.61 -0.90 -26.27
C ILE A 47 -5.25 0.08 -27.37
N SER A 48 -5.42 1.38 -27.10
CA SER A 48 -5.04 2.46 -28.01
C SER A 48 -3.68 3.05 -27.62
N ASP A 49 -3.38 3.11 -26.33
CA ASP A 49 -2.15 3.69 -25.79
C ASP A 49 -1.58 2.88 -24.62
N LEU A 50 -0.25 2.77 -24.58
CA LEU A 50 0.52 2.21 -23.46
C LEU A 50 1.73 3.13 -23.24
N HIS A 51 1.76 3.82 -22.10
CA HIS A 51 2.83 4.75 -21.77
C HIS A 51 3.40 4.52 -20.38
N CYS A 52 4.68 4.84 -20.22
CA CYS A 52 5.39 4.76 -18.96
C CYS A 52 6.01 6.11 -18.61
N THR A 53 5.79 6.56 -17.38
CA THR A 53 6.38 7.79 -16.85
C THR A 53 7.18 7.47 -15.60
N LYS A 54 8.32 8.14 -15.42
CA LYS A 54 9.01 8.17 -14.12
C LYS A 54 8.51 9.38 -13.33
N ILE A 55 8.17 9.16 -12.08
CA ILE A 55 7.69 10.20 -11.16
C ILE A 55 8.40 10.08 -9.81
N SER A 56 8.44 11.17 -9.06
CA SER A 56 8.92 11.20 -7.69
C SER A 56 7.97 10.48 -6.72
N THR A 57 8.45 10.17 -5.51
CA THR A 57 7.60 9.66 -4.44
C THR A 57 6.49 10.65 -4.07
N GLN A 58 6.75 11.96 -4.11
CA GLN A 58 5.74 13.00 -3.84
C GLN A 58 4.58 12.93 -4.83
N GLU A 59 4.89 12.95 -6.13
CA GLU A 59 3.88 12.86 -7.18
C GLU A 59 3.09 11.54 -7.11
N LEU A 60 3.73 10.44 -6.70
CA LEU A 60 3.04 9.16 -6.55
C LEU A 60 1.99 9.19 -5.42
N PHE A 61 2.32 9.82 -4.28
CA PHE A 61 1.34 10.01 -3.19
C PHE A 61 0.21 10.96 -3.63
N GLU A 62 0.52 12.04 -4.35
CA GLU A 62 -0.52 12.94 -4.89
C GLU A 62 -1.47 12.25 -5.89
N ILE A 63 -0.94 11.33 -6.70
CA ILE A 63 -1.75 10.46 -7.57
C ILE A 63 -2.58 9.50 -6.72
N SER A 64 -1.96 8.86 -5.71
CA SER A 64 -2.65 7.94 -4.80
C SER A 64 -3.84 8.61 -4.14
N ASP A 65 -3.67 9.78 -3.54
CA ASP A 65 -4.71 10.49 -2.78
C ASP A 65 -5.92 10.91 -3.62
N LYS A 66 -5.75 11.03 -4.94
CA LYS A 66 -6.79 11.47 -5.89
C LYS A 66 -7.34 10.31 -6.73
N ALA A 67 -6.78 9.11 -6.62
CA ALA A 67 -7.17 8.00 -7.46
C ALA A 67 -8.58 7.54 -7.11
N ALA A 68 -9.40 7.31 -8.12
CA ALA A 68 -10.61 6.51 -8.00
C ALA A 68 -10.31 5.08 -8.47
N TRP A 69 -11.09 4.11 -8.00
CA TRP A 69 -10.90 2.72 -8.44
C TRP A 69 -11.16 2.52 -9.93
N SER A 70 -12.04 3.35 -10.50
CA SER A 70 -12.29 3.38 -11.94
C SER A 70 -11.06 3.78 -12.77
N ASP A 71 -10.05 4.39 -12.15
CA ASP A 71 -8.81 4.81 -12.80
C ASP A 71 -7.77 3.69 -12.91
N LEU A 72 -8.06 2.52 -12.32
CA LEU A 72 -7.14 1.40 -12.24
C LEU A 72 -7.52 0.29 -13.23
N ILE A 73 -6.51 -0.29 -13.89
CA ILE A 73 -6.64 -1.52 -14.67
C ILE A 73 -5.85 -2.63 -13.98
N LEU A 74 -6.57 -3.54 -13.32
CA LEU A 74 -5.97 -4.64 -12.58
C LEU A 74 -6.01 -5.95 -13.39
N ILE A 75 -4.84 -6.55 -13.58
CA ILE A 75 -4.68 -7.90 -14.13
C ILE A 75 -4.33 -8.85 -13.00
N GLY A 76 -5.25 -9.75 -12.66
CA GLY A 76 -5.12 -10.68 -11.54
C GLY A 76 -6.33 -11.59 -11.43
N THR A 77 -6.25 -12.57 -10.54
CA THR A 77 -7.37 -13.47 -10.23
C THR A 77 -8.52 -12.70 -9.55
N PRO A 78 -9.76 -13.21 -9.60
CA PRO A 78 -10.87 -12.58 -8.87
C PRO A 78 -10.57 -12.39 -7.38
N PHE A 79 -9.92 -13.38 -6.76
CA PHE A 79 -9.50 -13.30 -5.36
C PHE A 79 -8.48 -12.18 -5.12
N GLN A 80 -7.46 -12.08 -5.96
CA GLN A 80 -6.47 -10.99 -5.88
C GLN A 80 -7.14 -9.62 -5.98
N LYS A 81 -8.01 -9.42 -6.98
CA LYS A 81 -8.74 -8.16 -7.16
C LYS A 81 -9.61 -7.80 -5.95
N LYS A 82 -10.27 -8.78 -5.32
CA LYS A 82 -11.02 -8.57 -4.08
C LYS A 82 -10.11 -8.06 -2.95
N VAL A 83 -8.96 -8.71 -2.75
CA VAL A 83 -7.99 -8.31 -1.71
C VAL A 83 -7.42 -6.91 -2.01
N TRP A 84 -7.09 -6.62 -3.27
CA TRP A 84 -6.57 -5.31 -3.68
C TRP A 84 -7.61 -4.20 -3.55
N ARG A 85 -8.91 -4.49 -3.79
CA ARG A 85 -10.01 -3.56 -3.52
C ARG A 85 -10.08 -3.22 -2.04
N ALA A 86 -10.02 -4.24 -1.18
CA ALA A 86 -10.03 -4.04 0.27
C ALA A 86 -8.81 -3.21 0.74
N LEU A 87 -7.61 -3.46 0.21
CA LEU A 87 -6.43 -2.62 0.47
C LEU A 87 -6.65 -1.17 0.04
N PHE A 88 -7.14 -0.95 -1.17
CA PHE A 88 -7.37 0.39 -1.72
C PHE A 88 -8.36 1.19 -0.85
N CYS A 89 -9.41 0.54 -0.34
CA CYS A 89 -10.41 1.18 0.50
C CYS A 89 -9.89 1.56 1.90
N LEU A 90 -8.72 1.04 2.35
CA LEU A 90 -8.09 1.49 3.60
C LEU A 90 -7.73 2.99 3.55
N THR A 91 -7.39 3.51 2.38
CA THR A 91 -7.06 4.93 2.16
C THR A 91 -8.13 5.69 1.40
N HIS A 92 -9.10 4.96 0.83
CA HIS A 92 -10.23 5.51 0.09
C HIS A 92 -11.55 4.94 0.66
N PRO A 93 -11.92 5.25 1.92
CA PRO A 93 -13.10 4.65 2.53
C PRO A 93 -14.41 5.02 1.81
N SER A 94 -14.45 6.15 1.09
CA SER A 94 -15.60 6.51 0.24
C SER A 94 -15.84 5.56 -0.94
N GLU A 95 -14.83 4.75 -1.29
CA GLU A 95 -14.87 3.74 -2.34
C GLU A 95 -15.25 2.35 -1.82
N ALA A 96 -15.44 2.21 -0.50
CA ALA A 96 -15.83 0.97 0.14
C ALA A 96 -17.23 0.54 -0.30
N GLU A 97 -17.40 -0.76 -0.55
CA GLU A 97 -18.70 -1.36 -0.82
C GLU A 97 -19.47 -1.60 0.49
N GLU A 98 -20.80 -1.72 0.40
CA GLU A 98 -21.65 -2.00 1.56
C GLU A 98 -21.18 -3.27 2.29
N GLY A 99 -21.03 -3.16 3.62
CA GLY A 99 -20.54 -4.25 4.46
C GLY A 99 -19.02 -4.34 4.64
N MET A 100 -18.25 -3.43 4.04
CA MET A 100 -16.83 -3.25 4.41
C MET A 100 -16.73 -2.29 5.60
N ASP A 101 -16.35 -2.82 6.76
CA ASP A 101 -16.12 -2.04 7.98
C ASP A 101 -14.61 -1.88 8.20
N PHE A 102 -14.08 -0.71 7.90
CA PHE A 102 -12.66 -0.39 8.08
C PHE A 102 -12.47 0.44 9.36
N PRO A 103 -11.42 0.19 10.14
CA PRO A 103 -11.13 0.98 11.34
C PRO A 103 -10.67 2.37 10.91
N VAL A 104 -11.61 3.29 10.71
CA VAL A 104 -11.38 4.65 10.23
C VAL A 104 -11.67 5.63 11.36
N LYS A 105 -10.70 6.52 11.63
CA LYS A 105 -10.80 7.60 12.59
C LYS A 105 -10.51 8.92 11.89
N ASN A 106 -11.39 9.91 12.08
CA ASN A 106 -11.29 11.22 11.41
C ASN A 106 -11.15 11.13 9.88
N GLY A 107 -11.79 10.14 9.26
CA GLY A 107 -11.74 9.93 7.80
C GLY A 107 -10.45 9.28 7.27
N ARG A 108 -9.56 8.78 8.15
CA ARG A 108 -8.33 8.05 7.78
C ARG A 108 -8.22 6.73 8.53
N LEU A 109 -7.41 5.79 8.04
CA LEU A 109 -7.15 4.52 8.72
C LEU A 109 -6.58 4.77 10.13
N ASP A 110 -7.15 4.11 11.13
CA ASP A 110 -6.74 4.20 12.55
C ASP A 110 -5.55 3.26 12.83
N GLY A 111 -4.44 3.50 12.14
CA GLY A 111 -3.17 2.78 12.34
C GLY A 111 -2.89 1.64 11.34
N LEU A 112 -1.86 0.86 11.64
CA LEU A 112 -1.43 -0.27 10.81
C LEU A 112 -2.26 -1.52 11.11
N LEU A 113 -2.42 -2.41 10.12
CA LEU A 113 -3.15 -3.67 10.29
C LEU A 113 -2.21 -4.87 10.20
N SER A 114 -2.40 -5.88 11.03
CA SER A 114 -1.76 -7.17 10.82
C SER A 114 -2.37 -7.91 9.63
N TYR A 115 -1.62 -8.85 9.05
CA TYR A 115 -2.16 -9.77 8.04
C TYR A 115 -3.40 -10.54 8.52
N THR A 116 -3.49 -10.84 9.82
CA THR A 116 -4.63 -11.57 10.40
C THR A 116 -5.87 -10.69 10.49
N GLU A 117 -5.73 -9.44 10.94
CA GLU A 117 -6.82 -8.46 10.95
C GLU A 117 -7.29 -8.19 9.53
N PHE A 118 -6.36 -7.95 8.61
CA PHE A 118 -6.68 -7.68 7.22
C PHE A 118 -7.35 -8.87 6.51
N ALA A 119 -6.96 -10.10 6.83
CA ALA A 119 -7.63 -11.29 6.32
C ALA A 119 -9.08 -11.39 6.83
N SER A 120 -9.32 -11.01 8.09
CA SER A 120 -10.67 -10.92 8.65
C SER A 120 -11.51 -9.85 7.93
N LEU A 121 -10.94 -8.67 7.66
CA LEU A 121 -11.58 -7.60 6.88
C LEU A 121 -11.94 -8.04 5.45
N CYS A 122 -11.12 -8.88 4.83
CA CYS A 122 -11.41 -9.47 3.52
C CYS A 122 -12.51 -10.56 3.55
N GLY A 123 -13.05 -10.89 4.74
CA GLY A 123 -13.96 -12.01 4.96
C GLY A 123 -13.31 -13.38 4.78
N ASN A 124 -12.00 -13.50 5.01
CA ASN A 124 -11.21 -14.71 4.80
C ASN A 124 -10.32 -15.04 6.01
N VAL A 125 -10.94 -15.18 7.19
CA VAL A 125 -10.26 -15.37 8.48
C VAL A 125 -9.27 -16.55 8.47
N SER A 126 -9.62 -17.69 7.86
CA SER A 126 -8.75 -18.87 7.77
C SER A 126 -7.69 -18.77 6.68
N GLY A 127 -7.78 -17.79 5.77
CA GLY A 127 -6.98 -17.68 4.56
C GLY A 127 -5.84 -16.66 4.64
N VAL A 128 -5.29 -16.41 5.83
CA VAL A 128 -4.24 -15.39 6.06
C VAL A 128 -3.08 -15.50 5.06
N ARG A 129 -2.58 -16.72 4.79
CA ARG A 129 -1.49 -16.93 3.82
C ARG A 129 -1.89 -16.57 2.38
N ALA A 130 -3.11 -16.89 1.98
CA ALA A 130 -3.61 -16.55 0.65
C ALA A 130 -3.77 -15.03 0.50
N VAL A 131 -4.29 -14.36 1.54
CA VAL A 131 -4.38 -12.89 1.59
C VAL A 131 -2.99 -12.27 1.53
N ALA A 132 -2.05 -12.72 2.37
CA ALA A 132 -0.67 -12.22 2.37
C ALA A 132 0.01 -12.38 0.99
N HIS A 133 -0.21 -13.51 0.32
CA HIS A 133 0.29 -13.72 -1.03
C HIS A 133 -0.35 -12.77 -2.06
N ALA A 134 -1.65 -12.51 -1.96
CA ALA A 134 -2.32 -11.51 -2.81
C ALA A 134 -1.80 -10.08 -2.55
N VAL A 135 -1.58 -9.71 -1.29
CA VAL A 135 -0.96 -8.43 -0.89
C VAL A 135 0.43 -8.29 -1.50
N ALA A 136 1.25 -9.35 -1.44
CA ALA A 136 2.61 -9.36 -2.00
C ALA A 136 2.65 -9.23 -3.53
N LEU A 137 1.57 -9.62 -4.22
CA LEU A 137 1.41 -9.52 -5.67
C LEU A 137 0.72 -8.23 -6.13
N ASN A 138 0.54 -7.26 -5.25
CA ASN A 138 -0.04 -5.97 -5.60
C ASN A 138 0.74 -5.29 -6.76
N PRO A 139 0.09 -5.02 -7.91
CA PRO A 139 0.75 -4.39 -9.05
C PRO A 139 0.96 -2.88 -8.90
N MET A 140 0.35 -2.25 -7.90
CA MET A 140 0.32 -0.80 -7.71
C MET A 140 0.62 -0.44 -6.25
N PRO A 141 1.85 -0.70 -5.74
CA PRO A 141 2.26 -0.22 -4.41
C PRO A 141 2.03 1.28 -4.26
N VAL A 142 1.85 1.73 -3.02
CA VAL A 142 1.45 3.09 -2.63
C VAL A 142 -0.01 3.40 -2.96
N ILE A 143 -0.41 3.35 -4.24
CA ILE A 143 -1.81 3.58 -4.68
C ILE A 143 -2.75 2.56 -4.06
N ILE A 144 -2.37 1.28 -4.14
CA ILE A 144 -2.95 0.21 -3.35
C ILE A 144 -2.00 -0.01 -2.17
N PRO A 145 -2.35 0.41 -0.94
CA PRO A 145 -1.40 0.66 0.13
C PRO A 145 -0.99 -0.62 0.89
N CYS A 146 -0.37 -1.56 0.19
CA CYS A 146 0.08 -2.84 0.79
C CYS A 146 1.15 -2.68 1.89
N HIS A 147 1.80 -1.53 1.99
CA HIS A 147 2.77 -1.23 3.04
C HIS A 147 2.11 -1.07 4.42
N LEU A 148 0.80 -0.81 4.48
CA LEU A 148 0.03 -0.68 5.73
C LEU A 148 -0.28 -2.01 6.42
N ILE A 149 0.00 -3.14 5.76
CA ILE A 149 -0.21 -4.47 6.34
C ILE A 149 1.10 -5.04 6.87
N ILE A 150 1.15 -5.35 8.17
CA ILE A 150 2.38 -5.71 8.90
C ILE A 150 2.28 -7.11 9.55
N PRO A 151 3.40 -7.71 9.99
CA PRO A 151 3.38 -8.90 10.83
C PRO A 151 2.59 -8.68 12.11
N LYS A 152 1.94 -9.74 12.63
CA LYS A 152 1.14 -9.65 13.85
C LYS A 152 2.00 -9.27 15.05
N GLU A 153 3.20 -9.81 15.14
CA GLU A 153 4.14 -9.53 16.22
C GLU A 153 4.50 -8.04 16.29
N THR A 154 4.59 -7.39 15.13
CA THR A 154 4.84 -5.95 15.02
C THR A 154 3.61 -5.14 15.42
N ALA A 155 2.42 -5.53 14.96
CA ALA A 155 1.16 -4.88 15.36
C ALA A 155 0.93 -4.96 16.87
N ASP A 156 1.12 -6.14 17.48
CA ASP A 156 0.96 -6.36 18.91
C ASP A 156 1.96 -5.51 19.73
N ARG A 157 3.20 -5.33 19.24
CA ARG A 157 4.19 -4.44 19.87
C ARG A 157 3.77 -2.98 19.81
N ILE A 158 3.26 -2.51 18.66
CA ILE A 158 2.77 -1.14 18.50
C ILE A 158 1.59 -0.90 19.45
N GLU A 159 0.61 -1.81 19.47
CA GLU A 159 -0.54 -1.70 20.35
C GLU A 159 -0.13 -1.66 21.84
N GLN A 160 0.84 -2.49 22.24
CA GLN A 160 1.36 -2.47 23.61
C GLN A 160 2.04 -1.14 23.94
N THR A 161 2.88 -0.62 23.05
CA THR A 161 3.54 0.69 23.22
C THR A 161 2.52 1.83 23.31
N GLU A 162 1.50 1.83 22.46
CA GLU A 162 0.42 2.82 22.51
C GLU A 162 -0.39 2.76 23.80
N LYS A 163 -0.73 1.55 24.28
CA LYS A 163 -1.43 1.36 25.56
C LYS A 163 -0.61 1.86 26.73
N GLU A 164 0.70 1.60 26.74
CA GLU A 164 1.60 2.11 27.77
C GLU A 164 1.66 3.64 27.72
N ALA A 165 1.80 4.22 26.53
CA ALA A 165 1.82 5.66 26.32
C ALA A 165 0.55 6.35 26.84
N ASP A 166 -0.63 5.77 26.58
CA ASP A 166 -1.92 6.27 27.07
C ASP A 166 -2.03 6.34 28.61
N THR A 167 -1.18 5.58 29.34
CA THR A 167 -1.11 5.66 30.81
C THR A 167 -0.20 6.79 31.32
N THR A 168 0.55 7.44 30.44
CA THR A 168 1.52 8.49 30.78
C THR A 168 0.92 9.89 30.64
N LEU A 169 1.60 10.89 31.22
CA LEU A 169 1.15 12.29 31.20
C LEU A 169 1.00 12.87 29.79
N PHE A 170 1.82 12.42 28.83
CA PHE A 170 1.83 12.95 27.46
C PHE A 170 0.97 12.13 26.48
N GLY A 171 0.37 11.03 26.94
CA GLY A 171 -0.37 10.12 26.06
C GLY A 171 0.48 9.67 24.89
N ARG A 172 -0.09 9.71 23.68
CA ARG A 172 0.59 9.37 22.41
C ARG A 172 1.26 10.57 21.73
N ASP A 173 1.28 11.74 22.37
CA ASP A 173 1.87 12.94 21.78
C ASP A 173 3.39 12.75 21.61
N GLY A 174 3.89 12.91 20.38
CA GLY A 174 5.29 12.64 20.03
C GLY A 174 5.71 11.16 20.15
N LEU A 175 4.77 10.21 20.18
CA LEU A 175 5.10 8.79 20.27
C LEU A 175 5.82 8.30 19.00
N CYS A 176 7.09 7.98 19.13
CA CYS A 176 7.91 7.42 18.05
C CYS A 176 7.99 5.90 18.16
N LEU A 177 7.88 5.22 17.02
CA LEU A 177 8.10 3.78 16.94
C LEU A 177 9.60 3.44 16.95
N ASP A 178 9.94 2.36 17.65
CA ASP A 178 11.31 1.81 17.72
C ASP A 178 11.96 1.72 16.32
N PRO A 179 13.12 2.36 16.10
CA PRO A 179 13.83 2.30 14.82
C PRO A 179 14.18 0.89 14.36
N SER A 180 14.40 -0.03 15.31
CA SER A 180 14.73 -1.44 15.03
C SER A 180 13.51 -2.31 14.70
N MET A 181 12.31 -1.75 14.76
CA MET A 181 11.07 -2.47 14.52
C MET A 181 10.99 -2.96 13.06
N TYR A 182 10.71 -4.25 12.89
CA TYR A 182 10.56 -4.87 11.58
C TYR A 182 9.10 -4.82 11.11
N PHE A 183 8.81 -4.03 10.07
CA PHE A 183 7.46 -3.90 9.50
C PHE A 183 7.12 -4.97 8.45
N GLY A 184 7.96 -5.99 8.27
CA GLY A 184 7.80 -7.01 7.24
C GLY A 184 8.57 -6.70 5.95
N GLN A 185 8.71 -7.73 5.12
CA GLN A 185 9.35 -7.61 3.81
C GLN A 185 8.42 -6.90 2.82
N PHE A 186 9.00 -6.08 1.96
CA PHE A 186 8.34 -5.50 0.79
C PHE A 186 8.78 -6.21 -0.48
N SER A 187 7.85 -6.44 -1.40
CA SER A 187 8.14 -7.12 -2.67
C SER A 187 9.01 -6.29 -3.63
N LEU A 188 9.15 -4.99 -3.37
CA LEU A 188 9.93 -4.08 -4.21
C LEU A 188 11.42 -4.01 -3.79
N PRO A 189 12.30 -3.57 -4.71
CA PRO A 189 13.65 -3.12 -4.35
C PRO A 189 13.61 -2.15 -3.16
N GLY A 190 14.55 -2.28 -2.22
CA GLY A 190 14.54 -1.54 -0.95
C GLY A 190 13.89 -2.28 0.22
N GLY A 191 13.06 -3.31 -0.05
CA GLY A 191 12.64 -4.30 0.94
C GLY A 191 12.01 -3.69 2.20
N SER A 192 12.39 -4.20 3.37
CA SER A 192 11.83 -3.75 4.65
C SER A 192 12.12 -2.30 4.99
N ALA A 193 13.27 -1.75 4.55
CA ALA A 193 13.62 -0.34 4.75
C ALA A 193 12.62 0.56 4.00
N LEU A 194 12.42 0.32 2.71
CA LEU A 194 11.44 1.05 1.92
C LEU A 194 10.02 0.96 2.51
N LYS A 195 9.64 -0.21 3.04
CA LYS A 195 8.34 -0.36 3.70
C LYS A 195 8.19 0.57 4.91
N ARG A 196 9.23 0.63 5.76
CA ARG A 196 9.26 1.53 6.91
C ARG A 196 9.11 2.98 6.47
N ASP A 197 9.91 3.41 5.49
CA ASP A 197 9.89 4.80 5.03
C ASP A 197 8.52 5.20 4.47
N LEU A 198 7.89 4.29 3.71
CA LEU A 198 6.53 4.50 3.20
C LEU A 198 5.49 4.60 4.33
N ILE A 199 5.60 3.78 5.37
CA ILE A 199 4.71 3.84 6.55
C ILE A 199 4.86 5.19 7.27
N LEU A 200 6.10 5.59 7.57
CA LEU A 200 6.39 6.84 8.27
C LEU A 200 5.84 8.05 7.50
N ARG A 201 6.05 8.05 6.18
CA ARG A 201 5.50 9.05 5.27
C ARG A 201 3.97 9.04 5.25
N HIS A 202 3.35 7.86 5.22
CA HIS A 202 1.89 7.72 5.12
C HIS A 202 1.15 8.32 6.33
N PHE A 203 1.67 8.08 7.54
CA PHE A 203 1.05 8.59 8.77
C PHE A 203 1.51 9.99 9.14
N SER A 204 2.35 10.64 8.32
CA SER A 204 2.93 11.95 8.62
C SER A 204 3.52 12.03 10.04
N LEU A 205 4.08 10.92 10.53
CA LEU A 205 4.73 10.83 11.85
C LEU A 205 6.08 11.57 11.91
N LEU A 206 6.41 12.26 10.82
CA LEU A 206 7.55 13.15 10.67
C LEU A 206 6.99 14.40 10.00
N GLU A 207 6.98 15.51 10.74
CA GLU A 207 6.48 16.82 10.32
C GLU A 207 7.13 17.28 8.99
N ASP A 208 6.41 18.16 8.27
CA ASP A 208 6.92 18.94 7.13
C ASP A 208 8.24 19.68 7.44
#